data_AF-A0A950G853-F1
#
_entry.id   AF-A0A950G853-F1
#
_cell.length_a   1.000
_cell.length_b   1.000
_cell.length_c   1.000
_cell.angle_alpha   90.00
_cell.angle_beta   90.00
_cell.angle_gamma   90.00
#
_symmetry.space_group_name_H-M   'P 1'
#
loop_
_entity.id
_entity.type
_entity.pdbx_description
1 polymer ?
#
loop_
_entity_poly.entity_id
_entity_poly.type
_entity_poly.pdbx_seq_one_letter_code
_entity_poly.pdbx_strand_id
1 'polypeptide(L)'
;MGRFRSSAVMAALLLIAGGIMSAGSDTAHAAGCNLGNGIKHVVYLQFDNVHLRRDNPNVPSDLEQIPSLLNFLQGKGTLLTNHHTPLISHTSVDIVTSLTGVYGEKFGFAVGNSFGFFDPSGNPHFTSSFAYWTDVVNEGTTSSPINVPQHVDQRGKVHPAPWVPYTRAGCDFGAFSIANIELENTGIGGTDPVSKGVDVSTAFGPASPEAAEVAAAAAIPNDHTAAHNKARAVPAADFEGIAIHCAKGSALCGNPATTHAVADVLNDEPGGYTGYLALFGNKYVAPAINGGQGFVRDLDGLPITDSLGNNGFPSGFSPTPSQSLGYVAQMLEAGVDVVYFYIEDAHDNHSYPGCASSADGTFGPGEAGYVCQLKAYDKAFGEFFARLKAHNITPDNTLFVITSDENDHFAGNVKGATPPGCDGVNVACAYPTGTKGEVDADLSRIFATEAGITTPFGVHFDDAPSVHINGNPAQTATVTRTLEQKAAQLIG
;
A
#
# COMPACT_ATOMS: atom_id res chain seq x y z
N MET A 1 5.39 -11.13 -93.56
CA MET A 1 6.77 -10.80 -93.11
C MET A 1 6.63 -10.11 -91.75
N GLY A 2 7.05 -10.58 -90.59
CA GLY A 2 7.88 -11.70 -90.18
C GLY A 2 8.54 -11.28 -88.86
N ARG A 3 8.21 -12.00 -87.79
CA ARG A 3 8.89 -12.13 -86.47
C ARG A 3 8.32 -11.36 -85.27
N PHE A 4 7.61 -12.14 -84.45
CA PHE A 4 7.33 -11.96 -83.04
C PHE A 4 8.60 -11.89 -82.18
N ARG A 5 8.60 -11.03 -81.16
CA ARG A 5 9.27 -11.25 -79.87
C ARG A 5 8.38 -10.72 -78.75
N SER A 6 7.80 -11.65 -78.00
CA SER A 6 7.08 -11.40 -76.74
C SER A 6 8.03 -11.64 -75.58
N SER A 7 8.03 -10.76 -74.59
CA SER A 7 8.55 -11.03 -73.25
C SER A 7 7.50 -10.56 -72.26
N ALA A 8 6.66 -11.49 -71.82
CA ALA A 8 5.68 -11.30 -70.77
C ALA A 8 6.23 -11.89 -69.46
N VAL A 9 6.08 -11.09 -68.41
CA VAL A 9 6.56 -11.34 -67.04
C VAL A 9 5.82 -12.54 -66.44
N MET A 10 6.59 -13.48 -65.90
CA MET A 10 6.11 -14.73 -65.32
C MET A 10 5.94 -14.55 -63.81
N ALA A 11 4.71 -14.70 -63.32
CA ALA A 11 4.41 -14.83 -61.90
C ALA A 11 4.80 -16.25 -61.44
N ALA A 12 5.67 -16.35 -60.44
CA ALA A 12 6.06 -17.63 -59.85
C ALA A 12 5.37 -17.79 -58.48
N LEU A 13 4.47 -18.77 -58.39
CA LEU A 13 4.05 -19.38 -57.14
C LEU A 13 5.27 -20.04 -56.48
N LEU A 14 5.55 -19.71 -55.22
CA LEU A 14 6.37 -20.57 -54.35
C LEU A 14 5.48 -21.31 -53.36
N LEU A 15 5.58 -22.64 -53.43
CA LEU A 15 5.16 -23.58 -52.40
C LEU A 15 5.92 -23.29 -51.10
N ILE A 16 5.21 -23.10 -50.00
CA ILE A 16 5.78 -23.28 -48.66
C ILE A 16 5.17 -24.57 -48.11
N ALA A 17 6.04 -25.58 -48.04
CA ALA A 17 5.78 -26.87 -47.42
C ALA A 17 5.50 -26.68 -45.92
N GLY A 18 4.59 -27.51 -45.40
CA GLY A 18 4.21 -27.54 -44.00
C GLY A 18 5.42 -27.80 -43.09
N GLY A 19 5.67 -26.84 -42.21
CA GLY A 19 6.31 -27.09 -40.93
C GLY A 19 5.20 -27.12 -39.89
N ILE A 20 4.81 -28.32 -39.46
CA ILE A 20 4.13 -28.50 -38.17
C ILE A 20 5.13 -27.99 -37.14
N MET A 21 4.94 -26.78 -36.64
CA MET A 21 5.57 -26.39 -35.39
C MET A 21 4.93 -27.27 -34.34
N SER A 22 5.62 -28.36 -33.99
CA SER A 22 5.45 -28.98 -32.69
C SER A 22 5.55 -27.84 -31.68
N ALA A 23 4.40 -27.48 -31.09
CA ALA A 23 4.39 -26.95 -29.75
C ALA A 23 5.35 -27.84 -28.98
N GLY A 24 6.50 -27.28 -28.59
CA GLY A 24 7.35 -27.93 -27.62
C GLY A 24 6.41 -28.23 -26.48
N SER A 25 6.15 -29.51 -26.25
CA SER A 25 5.58 -29.99 -25.02
C SER A 25 6.43 -29.37 -23.93
N ASP A 26 5.90 -28.36 -23.25
CA ASP A 26 6.41 -27.90 -21.97
C ASP A 26 6.53 -29.16 -21.15
N THR A 27 7.77 -29.66 -21.05
CA THR A 27 8.14 -30.64 -20.07
C THR A 27 7.67 -30.05 -18.76
N ALA A 28 6.69 -30.70 -18.13
CA ALA A 28 6.22 -30.38 -16.79
C ALA A 28 7.44 -30.09 -15.92
N HIS A 29 7.73 -28.80 -15.74
CA HIS A 29 8.81 -28.35 -14.89
C HIS A 29 8.37 -28.68 -13.48
N ALA A 30 9.29 -29.26 -12.70
CA ALA A 30 9.03 -29.68 -11.34
C ALA A 30 8.37 -28.55 -10.53
N ALA A 31 7.38 -28.91 -9.70
CA ALA A 31 6.68 -28.01 -8.80
C ALA A 31 7.67 -27.20 -7.95
N GLY A 32 7.81 -25.90 -8.23
CA GLY A 32 8.65 -24.95 -7.50
C GLY A 32 8.57 -23.56 -8.12
N CYS A 33 8.70 -22.53 -7.29
CA CYS A 33 8.70 -21.12 -7.70
C CYS A 33 9.76 -20.84 -8.76
N ASN A 34 9.40 -20.08 -9.81
CA ASN A 34 10.32 -19.65 -10.86
C ASN A 34 10.25 -18.12 -11.10
N LEU A 35 11.22 -17.40 -10.55
CA LEU A 35 11.38 -15.95 -10.74
C LEU A 35 12.40 -15.60 -11.85
N GLY A 36 13.01 -16.62 -12.47
CA GLY A 36 14.03 -16.46 -13.51
C GLY A 36 15.38 -15.94 -13.01
N ASN A 37 16.39 -15.96 -13.88
CA ASN A 37 17.72 -15.34 -13.67
C ASN A 37 18.45 -15.70 -12.36
N GLY A 38 18.18 -16.86 -11.77
CA GLY A 38 18.78 -17.28 -10.50
C GLY A 38 18.20 -16.59 -9.27
N ILE A 39 17.19 -15.73 -9.45
CA ILE A 39 16.43 -15.11 -8.36
C ILE A 39 15.55 -16.17 -7.70
N LYS A 40 15.57 -16.14 -6.38
CA LYS A 40 14.76 -17.00 -5.50
C LYS A 40 13.78 -16.19 -4.67
N HIS A 41 14.09 -14.93 -4.42
CA HIS A 41 13.24 -14.06 -3.62
C HIS A 41 13.01 -12.71 -4.30
N VAL A 42 11.82 -12.16 -4.13
CA VAL A 42 11.54 -10.74 -4.40
C VAL A 42 11.15 -10.09 -3.09
N VAL A 43 11.82 -8.99 -2.75
CA VAL A 43 11.52 -8.19 -1.56
C VAL A 43 11.20 -6.79 -2.06
N TYR A 44 9.93 -6.40 -1.96
CA TYR A 44 9.44 -5.10 -2.35
C TYR A 44 9.09 -4.29 -1.10
N LEU A 45 9.79 -3.18 -0.91
CA LEU A 45 9.57 -2.24 0.17
C LEU A 45 9.02 -0.94 -0.41
N GLN A 46 7.87 -0.52 0.12
CA GLN A 46 7.40 0.85 0.02
C GLN A 46 7.58 1.54 1.38
N PHE A 47 8.35 2.62 1.43
CA PHE A 47 8.22 3.58 2.52
C PHE A 47 7.00 4.44 2.28
N ASP A 48 6.41 4.93 3.36
CA ASP A 48 5.53 6.09 3.37
C ASP A 48 6.29 7.30 2.78
N ASN A 49 7.18 7.90 3.56
CA ASN A 49 8.02 8.98 3.08
C ASN A 49 9.47 8.85 3.56
N VAL A 50 10.38 8.84 2.60
CA VAL A 50 11.83 8.84 2.85
C VAL A 50 12.59 9.62 1.77
N HIS A 51 13.56 10.42 2.20
CA HIS A 51 14.32 11.29 1.33
C HIS A 51 15.78 10.87 1.16
N LEU A 52 16.23 10.85 -0.09
CA LEU A 52 17.66 10.98 -0.43
C LEU A 52 18.06 12.45 -0.62
N ARG A 53 17.12 13.30 -1.02
CA ARG A 53 17.35 14.72 -1.16
C ARG A 53 17.43 15.34 0.24
N ARG A 54 18.37 16.26 0.44
CA ARG A 54 18.41 17.06 1.67
C ARG A 54 17.39 18.19 1.60
N ASP A 55 16.41 18.19 2.50
CA ASP A 55 15.46 19.31 2.65
C ASP A 55 16.13 20.56 3.21
N ASN A 56 16.94 20.39 4.26
CA ASN A 56 17.86 21.41 4.75
C ASN A 56 19.28 21.08 4.26
N PRO A 57 19.93 21.92 3.44
CA PRO A 57 21.26 21.62 2.88
C PRO A 57 22.35 21.30 3.91
N ASN A 58 22.20 21.78 5.15
CA ASN A 58 23.16 21.54 6.24
C ASN A 58 22.93 20.22 6.99
N VAL A 59 21.76 19.61 6.82
CA VAL A 59 21.37 18.36 7.50
C VAL A 59 21.50 17.21 6.49
N PRO A 60 22.10 16.07 6.85
CA PRO A 60 22.06 14.89 5.99
C PRO A 60 20.61 14.44 5.72
N SER A 61 20.35 13.88 4.55
CA SER A 61 19.06 13.29 4.19
C SER A 61 18.75 12.04 5.03
N ASP A 62 17.51 11.54 4.99
CA ASP A 62 17.10 10.33 5.70
C ASP A 62 18.03 9.16 5.37
N LEU A 63 18.24 8.89 4.08
CA LEU A 63 19.08 7.77 3.65
C LEU A 63 20.55 7.96 4.04
N GLU A 64 21.07 9.19 4.09
CA GLU A 64 22.42 9.45 4.63
C GLU A 64 22.51 9.18 6.14
N GLN A 65 21.38 9.23 6.86
CA GLN A 65 21.26 8.89 8.28
C GLN A 65 20.86 7.43 8.52
N ILE A 66 20.51 6.68 7.48
CA ILE A 66 20.27 5.22 7.47
C ILE A 66 21.38 4.53 6.63
N PRO A 67 22.66 4.62 7.03
CA PRO A 67 23.78 4.13 6.23
C PRO A 67 23.70 2.63 5.92
N SER A 68 23.08 1.81 6.75
CA SER A 68 22.89 0.38 6.49
C SER A 68 22.07 0.14 5.22
N LEU A 69 21.02 0.94 5.02
CA LEU A 69 20.18 0.90 3.81
C LEU A 69 20.89 1.57 2.62
N LEU A 70 21.43 2.77 2.79
CA LEU A 70 22.08 3.50 1.69
C LEU A 70 23.29 2.73 1.12
N ASN A 71 24.14 2.17 1.98
CA ASN A 71 25.28 1.37 1.55
C ASN A 71 24.83 0.09 0.83
N PHE A 72 23.72 -0.52 1.27
CA PHE A 72 23.14 -1.68 0.60
C PHE A 72 22.67 -1.34 -0.82
N LEU A 73 21.91 -0.26 -0.97
CA LEU A 73 21.40 0.23 -2.26
C LEU A 73 22.55 0.55 -3.23
N GLN A 74 23.59 1.24 -2.76
CA GLN A 74 24.73 1.65 -3.58
C GLN A 74 25.70 0.50 -3.90
N GLY A 75 25.77 -0.53 -3.05
CA GLY A 75 26.75 -1.61 -3.18
C GLY A 75 26.45 -2.63 -4.28
N LYS A 76 25.16 -2.87 -4.59
CA LYS A 76 24.72 -3.94 -5.51
C LYS A 76 23.53 -3.57 -6.40
N GLY A 77 23.03 -2.35 -6.34
CA GLY A 77 21.84 -1.91 -7.08
C GLY A 77 22.06 -0.65 -7.92
N THR A 78 20.95 -0.08 -8.39
CA THR A 78 20.89 1.24 -9.01
C THR A 78 19.96 2.11 -8.18
N LEU A 79 20.44 3.27 -7.74
CA LEU A 79 19.63 4.25 -7.00
C LEU A 79 19.17 5.34 -7.97
N LEU A 80 17.86 5.45 -8.16
CA LEU A 80 17.25 6.49 -8.98
C LEU A 80 16.81 7.63 -8.06
N THR A 81 17.30 8.83 -8.32
CA THR A 81 17.07 10.00 -7.45
C THR A 81 16.04 10.97 -8.02
N ASN A 82 15.50 10.66 -9.20
CA ASN A 82 14.48 11.44 -9.89
C ASN A 82 13.28 10.53 -10.16
N HIS A 83 12.74 9.98 -9.08
CA HIS A 83 11.46 9.28 -9.08
C HIS A 83 10.34 10.31 -8.92
N HIS A 84 9.17 10.01 -9.48
CA HIS A 84 8.00 10.87 -9.38
C HIS A 84 6.82 10.00 -8.97
N THR A 85 6.04 10.50 -8.03
CA THR A 85 4.73 9.96 -7.69
C THR A 85 3.73 10.22 -8.83
N PRO A 86 2.63 9.47 -8.90
CA PRO A 86 1.40 9.89 -9.58
C PRO A 86 1.01 11.34 -9.28
N LEU A 87 0.14 11.93 -10.12
CA LEU A 87 -0.15 13.36 -10.23
C LEU A 87 -0.68 14.04 -8.93
N ILE A 88 0.23 14.26 -7.95
CA ILE A 88 0.06 14.63 -6.53
C ILE A 88 0.16 13.39 -5.62
N SER A 89 1.03 13.51 -4.61
CA SER A 89 1.50 12.44 -3.72
C SER A 89 0.38 11.95 -2.80
N HIS A 90 0.08 10.65 -2.82
CA HIS A 90 -0.90 10.04 -1.93
C HIS A 90 -0.56 8.58 -1.66
N THR A 91 -0.51 8.22 -0.39
CA THR A 91 -0.25 6.87 0.11
C THR A 91 -0.95 5.77 -0.70
N SER A 92 -2.28 5.74 -0.72
CA SER A 92 -3.05 4.65 -1.34
C SER A 92 -2.86 4.55 -2.86
N VAL A 93 -3.03 5.67 -3.58
CA VAL A 93 -2.93 5.66 -5.06
C VAL A 93 -1.52 5.37 -5.51
N ASP A 94 -0.51 5.86 -4.79
CA ASP A 94 0.87 5.77 -5.20
C ASP A 94 1.46 4.39 -4.88
N ILE A 95 1.06 3.78 -3.75
CA ILE A 95 1.28 2.35 -3.51
C ILE A 95 0.65 1.56 -4.64
N VAL A 96 -0.66 1.67 -4.87
CA VAL A 96 -1.37 0.81 -5.83
C VAL A 96 -0.88 1.04 -7.27
N THR A 97 -0.46 2.26 -7.63
CA THR A 97 0.23 2.52 -8.90
C THR A 97 1.55 1.75 -8.99
N SER A 98 2.35 1.79 -7.94
CA SER A 98 3.64 1.10 -7.90
C SER A 98 3.46 -0.43 -7.95
N LEU A 99 2.41 -0.95 -7.31
CA LEU A 99 2.05 -2.38 -7.31
C LEU A 99 1.52 -2.87 -8.67
N THR A 100 0.72 -2.07 -9.36
CA THR A 100 0.04 -2.46 -10.61
C THR A 100 0.78 -2.04 -11.88
N GLY A 101 1.65 -1.03 -11.79
CA GLY A 101 2.32 -0.40 -12.91
C GLY A 101 1.39 0.45 -13.80
N VAL A 102 0.19 0.80 -13.32
CA VAL A 102 -0.75 1.68 -14.03
C VAL A 102 -1.22 2.80 -13.11
N TYR A 103 -1.61 3.94 -13.67
CA TYR A 103 -2.12 5.07 -12.89
C TYR A 103 -3.57 4.86 -12.43
N GLY A 104 -4.00 5.64 -11.42
CA GLY A 104 -5.28 5.46 -10.74
C GLY A 104 -6.52 5.49 -11.62
N GLU A 105 -6.49 6.21 -12.75
CA GLU A 105 -7.62 6.20 -13.70
C GLU A 105 -7.86 4.82 -14.34
N LYS A 106 -6.92 3.88 -14.19
CA LYS A 106 -7.01 2.52 -14.73
C LYS A 106 -7.36 1.46 -13.69
N PHE A 107 -7.36 1.79 -12.40
CA PHE A 107 -7.69 0.86 -11.33
C PHE A 107 -8.80 1.34 -10.38
N GLY A 108 -9.48 2.46 -10.67
CA GLY A 108 -10.79 2.76 -10.10
C GLY A 108 -10.86 4.02 -9.22
N PHE A 109 -9.73 4.49 -8.70
CA PHE A 109 -9.64 5.73 -7.93
C PHE A 109 -8.40 6.51 -8.38
N ALA A 110 -8.63 7.70 -8.94
CA ALA A 110 -7.64 8.40 -9.75
C ALA A 110 -6.57 9.14 -8.92
N VAL A 111 -6.97 9.75 -7.81
CA VAL A 111 -6.14 10.56 -6.91
C VAL A 111 -6.75 10.47 -5.51
N GLY A 112 -5.93 10.39 -4.47
CA GLY A 112 -6.38 10.50 -3.08
C GLY A 112 -6.37 9.21 -2.26
N ASN A 113 -6.17 9.37 -0.94
CA ASN A 113 -6.38 8.33 0.08
C ASN A 113 -7.87 8.02 0.31
N SER A 114 -8.76 8.84 -0.26
CA SER A 114 -10.16 8.52 -0.50
C SER A 114 -10.59 9.03 -1.87
N PHE A 115 -11.81 8.73 -2.29
CA PHE A 115 -12.36 9.24 -3.53
C PHE A 115 -13.85 9.57 -3.39
N GLY A 116 -14.29 10.53 -4.20
CA GLY A 116 -15.67 10.99 -4.23
C GLY A 116 -16.47 10.39 -5.39
N PHE A 117 -17.73 10.03 -5.14
CA PHE A 117 -18.70 9.61 -6.15
C PHE A 117 -20.06 10.25 -5.89
N PHE A 118 -20.96 10.22 -6.89
CA PHE A 118 -22.32 10.72 -6.75
C PHE A 118 -23.32 9.58 -6.62
N ASP A 119 -24.25 9.69 -5.67
CA ASP A 119 -25.41 8.80 -5.64
C ASP A 119 -26.38 9.09 -6.81
N PRO A 120 -27.41 8.24 -7.04
CA PRO A 120 -28.40 8.47 -8.10
C PRO A 120 -29.21 9.76 -7.95
N SER A 121 -29.19 10.40 -6.77
CA SER A 121 -29.83 11.70 -6.52
C SER A 121 -28.89 12.88 -6.79
N GLY A 122 -27.63 12.62 -7.12
CA GLY A 122 -26.60 13.63 -7.38
C GLY A 122 -25.97 14.21 -6.13
N ASN A 123 -26.06 13.56 -4.96
CA ASN A 123 -25.32 13.98 -3.77
C ASN A 123 -23.93 13.34 -3.77
N PRO A 124 -22.88 14.09 -3.40
CA PRO A 124 -21.55 13.53 -3.25
C PRO A 124 -21.45 12.65 -2.00
N HIS A 125 -20.73 11.55 -2.16
CA HIS A 125 -20.28 10.64 -1.10
C HIS A 125 -18.78 10.44 -1.25
N PHE A 126 -18.11 10.11 -0.16
CA PHE A 126 -16.68 9.86 -0.13
C PHE A 126 -16.42 8.53 0.57
N THR A 127 -15.47 7.77 0.09
CA THR A 127 -15.07 6.48 0.68
C THR A 127 -13.57 6.29 0.57
N SER A 128 -13.01 5.53 1.51
CA SER A 128 -11.58 5.24 1.58
C SER A 128 -11.08 4.54 0.30
N SER A 129 -9.87 4.90 -0.14
CA SER A 129 -9.15 4.17 -1.19
C SER A 129 -8.45 2.91 -0.62
N PHE A 130 -8.22 2.88 0.69
CA PHE A 130 -7.78 1.71 1.45
C PHE A 130 -8.93 0.72 1.63
N ALA A 131 -8.87 -0.39 0.90
CA ALA A 131 -9.82 -1.51 0.90
C ALA A 131 -9.13 -2.77 0.37
N TYR A 132 -9.65 -3.96 0.68
CA TYR A 132 -9.13 -5.19 0.07
C TYR A 132 -9.40 -5.22 -1.44
N TRP A 133 -8.54 -5.89 -2.21
CA TRP A 133 -8.54 -5.86 -3.68
C TRP A 133 -9.90 -6.14 -4.35
N THR A 134 -10.73 -6.98 -3.72
CA THR A 134 -12.05 -7.37 -4.25
C THR A 134 -13.22 -6.65 -3.59
N ASP A 135 -12.95 -5.64 -2.77
CA ASP A 135 -13.99 -4.88 -2.11
C ASP A 135 -14.83 -4.07 -3.09
N VAL A 136 -16.01 -3.72 -2.61
CA VAL A 136 -17.04 -3.05 -3.37
C VAL A 136 -17.46 -1.75 -2.69
N VAL A 137 -17.76 -0.74 -3.50
CA VAL A 137 -18.42 0.49 -3.06
C VAL A 137 -19.91 0.37 -3.30
N ASN A 138 -20.73 0.82 -2.35
CA ASN A 138 -22.17 0.95 -2.54
C ASN A 138 -22.51 2.34 -3.09
N GLU A 139 -22.74 2.43 -4.39
CA GLU A 139 -23.18 3.65 -5.09
C GLU A 139 -24.70 3.85 -5.04
N GLY A 140 -25.45 2.91 -4.46
CA GLY A 140 -26.90 2.97 -4.36
C GLY A 140 -27.40 3.74 -3.15
N THR A 141 -28.67 3.53 -2.80
CA THR A 141 -29.22 3.98 -1.51
C THR A 141 -29.26 2.81 -0.53
N THR A 142 -29.47 3.09 0.76
CA THR A 142 -29.70 2.03 1.76
C THR A 142 -30.90 1.14 1.41
N SER A 143 -31.92 1.67 0.75
CA SER A 143 -33.11 0.93 0.32
C SER A 143 -32.97 0.27 -1.06
N SER A 144 -31.92 0.60 -1.81
CA SER A 144 -31.64 0.08 -3.15
C SER A 144 -30.12 0.11 -3.40
N PRO A 145 -29.35 -0.79 -2.76
CA PRO A 145 -27.90 -0.79 -2.84
C PRO A 145 -27.44 -1.18 -4.25
N ILE A 146 -26.34 -0.58 -4.69
CA ILE A 146 -25.66 -0.86 -5.96
C ILE A 146 -24.19 -1.03 -5.63
N ASN A 147 -23.73 -2.29 -5.56
CA ASN A 147 -22.34 -2.58 -5.24
C ASN A 147 -21.53 -2.73 -6.53
N VAL A 148 -20.47 -1.93 -6.65
CA VAL A 148 -19.51 -1.97 -7.77
C VAL A 148 -18.11 -2.24 -7.23
N PRO A 149 -17.22 -2.91 -7.99
CA PRO A 149 -15.83 -3.05 -7.59
C PRO A 149 -15.17 -1.70 -7.28
N GLN A 150 -14.42 -1.61 -6.19
CA GLN A 150 -13.58 -0.45 -5.91
C GLN A 150 -12.38 -0.42 -6.86
N HIS A 151 -11.66 -1.55 -6.97
CA HIS A 151 -10.59 -1.72 -7.94
C HIS A 151 -11.16 -2.00 -9.33
N VAL A 152 -11.68 -0.98 -10.00
CA VAL A 152 -12.34 -1.14 -11.30
C VAL A 152 -11.40 -0.83 -12.47
N ASP A 153 -11.29 -1.76 -13.40
CA ASP A 153 -10.58 -1.54 -14.65
C ASP A 153 -11.45 -0.92 -15.74
N GLN A 154 -10.86 -0.65 -16.90
CA GLN A 154 -11.55 -0.03 -18.05
C GLN A 154 -12.71 -0.87 -18.62
N ARG A 155 -12.88 -2.13 -18.19
CA ARG A 155 -13.97 -3.03 -18.59
C ARG A 155 -15.13 -2.99 -17.57
N GLY A 156 -14.99 -2.24 -16.48
CA GLY A 156 -15.96 -2.25 -15.37
C GLY A 156 -15.85 -3.50 -14.50
N LYS A 157 -14.68 -4.16 -14.48
CA LYS A 157 -14.41 -5.39 -13.74
C LYS A 157 -13.35 -5.18 -12.67
N VAL A 158 -13.22 -6.11 -11.71
CA VAL A 158 -12.11 -6.05 -10.75
C VAL A 158 -10.78 -6.07 -11.53
N HIS A 159 -9.88 -5.13 -11.23
CA HIS A 159 -8.56 -5.03 -11.85
C HIS A 159 -7.74 -6.28 -11.54
N PRO A 160 -6.91 -6.79 -12.47
CA PRO A 160 -6.02 -7.92 -12.19
C PRO A 160 -5.14 -7.67 -10.97
N ALA A 161 -5.03 -8.68 -10.11
CA ALA A 161 -4.35 -8.53 -8.82
C ALA A 161 -2.83 -8.72 -8.93
N PRO A 162 -2.01 -7.93 -8.20
CA PRO A 162 -0.57 -7.87 -8.40
C PRO A 162 0.17 -9.16 -7.99
N TRP A 163 -0.42 -9.99 -7.13
CA TRP A 163 0.19 -11.27 -6.71
C TRP A 163 0.00 -12.41 -7.73
N VAL A 164 -0.97 -12.29 -8.64
CA VAL A 164 -1.37 -13.38 -9.55
C VAL A 164 -0.24 -13.87 -10.47
N PRO A 165 0.60 -12.99 -11.07
CA PRO A 165 1.73 -13.46 -11.88
C PRO A 165 2.68 -14.38 -11.08
N TYR A 166 2.89 -14.09 -9.80
CA TYR A 166 3.78 -14.86 -8.92
C TYR A 166 3.18 -16.20 -8.51
N THR A 167 1.93 -16.23 -8.05
CA THR A 167 1.27 -17.48 -7.65
C THR A 167 1.06 -18.42 -8.84
N ARG A 168 0.83 -17.89 -10.05
CA ARG A 168 0.82 -18.66 -11.31
C ARG A 168 2.21 -19.22 -11.66
N ALA A 169 3.28 -18.50 -11.34
CA ALA A 169 4.66 -18.96 -11.50
C ALA A 169 5.11 -19.96 -10.42
N GLY A 170 4.20 -20.35 -9.50
CA GLY A 170 4.49 -21.32 -8.46
C GLY A 170 5.12 -20.72 -7.21
N CYS A 171 5.08 -19.39 -7.05
CA CYS A 171 5.67 -18.65 -5.93
C CYS A 171 4.62 -18.22 -4.91
N ASP A 172 4.91 -18.40 -3.63
CA ASP A 172 4.08 -17.83 -2.56
C ASP A 172 4.37 -16.32 -2.44
N PHE A 173 3.30 -15.55 -2.27
CA PHE A 173 3.33 -14.09 -2.18
C PHE A 173 2.83 -13.64 -0.81
N GLY A 174 3.72 -13.10 0.01
CA GLY A 174 3.42 -12.50 1.30
C GLY A 174 3.25 -10.99 1.20
N ALA A 175 2.39 -10.45 2.04
CA ALA A 175 2.14 -9.02 2.15
C ALA A 175 2.07 -8.61 3.63
N PHE A 176 2.70 -7.49 3.97
CA PHE A 176 2.63 -6.88 5.30
C PHE A 176 2.44 -5.37 5.24
N SER A 177 1.29 -4.91 5.74
CA SER A 177 0.90 -3.50 5.86
C SER A 177 0.87 -2.72 4.54
N ILE A 178 0.79 -3.39 3.38
CA ILE A 178 0.82 -2.70 2.09
C ILE A 178 -0.58 -2.55 1.50
N ALA A 179 -0.84 -1.46 0.78
CA ALA A 179 -2.20 -1.13 0.38
C ALA A 179 -2.85 -2.20 -0.50
N ASN A 180 -4.05 -2.61 -0.08
CA ASN A 180 -5.10 -3.29 -0.81
C ASN A 180 -4.80 -4.75 -1.20
N ILE A 181 -3.65 -5.31 -0.82
CA ILE A 181 -3.35 -6.74 -0.99
C ILE A 181 -3.87 -7.55 0.20
N GLU A 182 -3.82 -6.99 1.40
CA GLU A 182 -4.31 -7.59 2.64
C GLU A 182 -5.72 -7.11 2.99
N LEU A 183 -6.34 -7.73 4.01
CA LEU A 183 -7.61 -7.22 4.54
C LEU A 183 -7.34 -5.91 5.28
N GLU A 184 -8.16 -4.89 5.03
CA GLU A 184 -7.97 -3.55 5.58
C GLU A 184 -9.16 -3.08 6.43
N ASN A 185 -10.27 -3.82 6.39
CA ASN A 185 -11.44 -3.53 7.19
C ASN A 185 -11.96 -4.74 7.97
N THR A 186 -11.58 -4.80 9.23
CA THR A 186 -12.05 -5.83 10.17
C THR A 186 -13.39 -5.48 10.83
N GLY A 187 -13.97 -4.31 10.54
CA GLY A 187 -15.29 -3.88 11.03
C GLY A 187 -15.33 -3.28 12.42
N ILE A 188 -14.18 -3.13 13.09
CA ILE A 188 -14.08 -2.50 14.40
C ILE A 188 -13.19 -1.26 14.32
N GLY A 189 -13.69 -0.11 14.77
CA GLY A 189 -12.88 1.10 14.94
C GLY A 189 -12.83 2.05 13.75
N GLY A 190 -13.27 1.63 12.56
CA GLY A 190 -13.39 2.52 11.39
C GLY A 190 -14.47 3.60 11.55
N THR A 191 -14.13 4.83 11.17
CA THR A 191 -15.06 5.96 11.02
C THR A 191 -15.84 5.90 9.72
N ASP A 192 -15.41 5.10 8.72
CA ASP A 192 -16.13 4.89 7.46
C ASP A 192 -17.42 4.07 7.70
N PRO A 193 -18.61 4.64 7.46
CA PRO A 193 -19.88 3.94 7.62
C PRO A 193 -20.17 2.92 6.51
N VAL A 194 -19.41 2.86 5.42
CA VAL A 194 -19.68 2.00 4.24
C VAL A 194 -18.98 0.63 4.33
N SER A 195 -17.83 0.54 4.99
CA SER A 195 -16.93 -0.63 4.86
C SER A 195 -16.90 -1.59 6.06
N LYS A 196 -17.77 -1.43 7.07
CA LYS A 196 -17.64 -2.16 8.36
C LYS A 196 -17.73 -3.69 8.22
N GLY A 197 -16.59 -4.37 8.36
CA GLY A 197 -16.47 -5.82 8.62
C GLY A 197 -16.66 -6.70 7.39
N VAL A 198 -16.57 -6.08 6.21
CA VAL A 198 -16.83 -6.73 4.94
C VAL A 198 -15.73 -7.75 4.63
N ASP A 199 -14.46 -7.40 4.87
CA ASP A 199 -13.31 -8.17 4.41
C ASP A 199 -13.25 -9.56 5.04
N VAL A 200 -13.36 -9.63 6.38
CA VAL A 200 -13.36 -10.92 7.11
C VAL A 200 -14.53 -11.79 6.66
N SER A 201 -15.72 -11.21 6.53
CA SER A 201 -16.90 -11.95 6.07
C SER A 201 -16.82 -12.34 4.59
N THR A 202 -16.07 -11.60 3.77
CA THR A 202 -15.87 -11.87 2.35
C THR A 202 -14.84 -12.98 2.16
N ALA A 203 -13.71 -12.92 2.88
CA ALA A 203 -12.64 -13.91 2.81
C ALA A 203 -13.04 -15.26 3.43
N PHE A 204 -13.62 -15.25 4.64
CA PHE A 204 -13.94 -16.48 5.39
C PHE A 204 -15.40 -16.93 5.23
N GLY A 205 -16.27 -16.05 4.73
CA GLY A 205 -17.71 -16.25 4.66
C GLY A 205 -18.45 -15.67 5.88
N PRO A 206 -19.69 -15.18 5.71
CA PRO A 206 -20.43 -14.48 6.78
C PRO A 206 -20.88 -15.38 7.94
N ALA A 207 -20.84 -16.70 7.77
CA ALA A 207 -21.19 -17.68 8.81
C ALA A 207 -19.95 -18.31 9.47
N SER A 208 -18.76 -17.78 9.19
CA SER A 208 -17.49 -18.29 9.70
C SER A 208 -17.28 -17.97 11.19
N PRO A 209 -16.46 -18.75 11.91
CA PRO A 209 -16.01 -18.39 13.26
C PRO A 209 -15.36 -17.01 13.35
N GLU A 210 -14.62 -16.61 12.31
CA GLU A 210 -13.93 -15.32 12.19
C GLU A 210 -14.93 -14.16 12.11
N ALA A 211 -15.97 -14.30 11.28
CA ALA A 211 -17.05 -13.32 11.22
C ALA A 211 -17.82 -13.22 12.56
N ALA A 212 -18.00 -14.34 13.27
CA ALA A 212 -18.63 -14.35 14.58
C ALA A 212 -17.75 -13.66 15.65
N GLU A 213 -16.43 -13.80 15.56
CA GLU A 213 -15.47 -13.11 16.43
C GLU A 213 -15.50 -11.60 16.24
N VAL A 214 -15.48 -11.13 14.98
CA VAL A 214 -15.67 -9.71 14.64
C VAL A 214 -16.98 -9.19 15.22
N ALA A 215 -18.09 -9.90 15.01
CA ALA A 215 -19.39 -9.49 15.53
C ALA A 215 -19.43 -9.45 17.07
N ALA A 216 -18.76 -10.38 17.74
CA ALA A 216 -18.65 -10.40 19.19
C ALA A 216 -17.85 -9.20 19.71
N ALA A 217 -16.73 -8.85 19.07
CA ALA A 217 -15.95 -7.66 19.41
C ALA A 217 -16.75 -6.37 19.17
N ALA A 218 -17.54 -6.30 18.10
CA ALA A 218 -18.41 -5.15 17.78
C ALA A 218 -19.49 -4.92 18.85
N ALA A 219 -19.97 -5.99 19.48
CA ALA A 219 -20.99 -5.93 20.53
C ALA A 219 -20.46 -5.46 21.89
N ILE A 220 -19.14 -5.37 22.08
CA ILE A 220 -18.53 -4.88 23.31
C ILE A 220 -18.83 -3.37 23.46
N PRO A 221 -19.29 -2.89 24.64
CA PRO A 221 -19.57 -1.48 24.86
C PRO A 221 -18.38 -0.57 24.52
N ASN A 222 -18.63 0.49 23.76
CA ASN A 222 -17.65 1.55 23.51
C ASN A 222 -17.67 2.59 24.65
N ASP A 223 -17.42 2.13 25.88
CA ASP A 223 -17.35 2.98 27.08
C ASP A 223 -15.93 3.49 27.36
N HIS A 224 -15.01 3.24 26.43
CA HIS A 224 -13.60 3.65 26.47
C HIS A 224 -12.80 3.13 27.68
N THR A 225 -13.27 2.06 28.34
CA THR A 225 -12.44 1.38 29.36
C THR A 225 -11.28 0.65 28.69
N ALA A 226 -10.13 0.56 29.37
CA ALA A 226 -8.95 -0.11 28.82
C ALA A 226 -9.23 -1.58 28.42
N ALA A 227 -10.03 -2.29 29.21
CA ALA A 227 -10.42 -3.67 28.93
C ALA A 227 -11.30 -3.78 27.67
N HIS A 228 -12.32 -2.92 27.53
CA HIS A 228 -13.17 -2.94 26.35
C HIS A 228 -12.43 -2.46 25.10
N ASN A 229 -11.60 -1.43 25.19
CA ASN A 229 -10.76 -1.00 24.06
C ASN A 229 -9.85 -2.14 23.58
N LYS A 230 -9.16 -2.81 24.51
CA LYS A 230 -8.29 -3.95 24.19
C LYS A 230 -9.05 -5.09 23.52
N ALA A 231 -10.21 -5.47 24.07
CA ALA A 231 -11.02 -6.56 23.53
C ALA A 231 -11.65 -6.21 22.17
N ARG A 232 -12.01 -4.94 21.95
CA ARG A 232 -12.52 -4.46 20.66
C ARG A 232 -11.44 -4.45 19.58
N ALA A 233 -10.18 -4.23 19.92
CA ALA A 233 -9.08 -4.17 18.96
C ALA A 233 -8.58 -5.56 18.48
N VAL A 234 -9.00 -6.66 19.13
CA VAL A 234 -8.51 -8.01 18.78
C VAL A 234 -8.68 -8.35 17.30
N PRO A 235 -9.84 -8.12 16.65
CA PRO A 235 -9.98 -8.47 15.23
C PRO A 235 -9.03 -7.70 14.31
N ALA A 236 -8.71 -6.44 14.62
CA ALA A 236 -7.72 -5.67 13.86
C ALA A 236 -6.34 -6.34 13.97
N ALA A 237 -5.89 -6.65 15.19
CA ALA A 237 -4.63 -7.36 15.39
C ALA A 237 -4.60 -8.75 14.71
N ASP A 238 -5.73 -9.47 14.72
CA ASP A 238 -5.80 -10.84 14.22
C ASP A 238 -5.91 -10.93 12.69
N PHE A 239 -6.61 -10.00 12.02
CA PHE A 239 -7.03 -10.14 10.61
C PHE A 239 -6.53 -9.05 9.66
N GLU A 240 -6.14 -7.88 10.14
CA GLU A 240 -5.77 -6.73 9.31
C GLU A 240 -4.33 -6.82 8.78
N GLY A 241 -4.08 -6.28 7.59
CA GLY A 241 -2.77 -5.87 7.10
C GLY A 241 -1.72 -6.96 6.96
N ILE A 242 -2.11 -8.24 6.94
CA ILE A 242 -1.19 -9.38 6.78
C ILE A 242 -1.83 -10.43 5.87
N ALA A 243 -1.12 -10.87 4.83
CA ALA A 243 -1.58 -11.97 3.99
C ALA A 243 -0.43 -12.84 3.44
N ILE A 244 -0.76 -14.08 3.08
CA ILE A 244 0.03 -14.92 2.18
C ILE A 244 -0.91 -15.47 1.11
N HIS A 245 -0.78 -15.00 -0.12
CA HIS A 245 -1.43 -15.57 -1.30
C HIS A 245 -0.55 -16.69 -1.85
N CYS A 246 -1.05 -17.92 -1.80
CA CYS A 246 -0.25 -19.09 -2.08
C CYS A 246 -0.33 -19.54 -3.53
N ALA A 247 0.80 -20.00 -4.04
CA ALA A 247 0.85 -20.83 -5.23
C ALA A 247 0.10 -22.16 -5.03
N LYS A 248 -0.30 -22.76 -6.16
CA LYS A 248 -0.96 -24.06 -6.14
C LYS A 248 -0.05 -25.14 -5.55
N GLY A 249 -0.55 -25.81 -4.52
CA GLY A 249 0.19 -26.87 -3.83
C GLY A 249 1.25 -26.36 -2.85
N SER A 250 1.23 -25.07 -2.51
CA SER A 250 2.04 -24.51 -1.43
C SER A 250 1.90 -25.32 -0.14
N ALA A 251 3.02 -25.58 0.52
CA ALA A 251 3.03 -26.22 1.82
C ALA A 251 2.52 -25.30 2.93
N LEU A 252 2.65 -23.98 2.77
CA LEU A 252 2.21 -22.99 3.76
C LEU A 252 0.68 -22.92 3.83
N CYS A 253 0.01 -22.81 2.68
CA CYS A 253 -1.46 -22.90 2.65
C CYS A 253 -1.96 -24.34 2.84
N GLY A 254 -1.13 -25.35 2.58
CA GLY A 254 -1.25 -26.71 3.11
C GLY A 254 -2.65 -27.33 3.03
N ASN A 255 -3.03 -28.10 4.05
CA ASN A 255 -4.40 -28.58 4.21
C ASN A 255 -5.24 -27.49 4.90
N PRO A 256 -6.25 -26.91 4.22
CA PRO A 256 -7.12 -25.86 4.76
C PRO A 256 -7.74 -26.19 6.13
N ALA A 257 -8.00 -27.47 6.39
CA ALA A 257 -8.58 -27.92 7.66
C ALA A 257 -7.64 -27.73 8.87
N THR A 258 -6.35 -27.52 8.63
CA THR A 258 -5.33 -27.31 9.67
C THR A 258 -4.66 -25.94 9.57
N THR A 259 -4.57 -25.37 8.37
CA THR A 259 -3.92 -24.08 8.13
C THR A 259 -4.91 -22.92 8.18
N HIS A 260 -6.22 -23.19 8.11
CA HIS A 260 -7.27 -22.17 7.95
C HIS A 260 -7.11 -21.32 6.68
N ALA A 261 -6.33 -21.80 5.71
CA ALA A 261 -6.25 -21.16 4.39
C ALA A 261 -7.63 -21.22 3.72
N VAL A 262 -8.06 -20.10 3.15
CA VAL A 262 -9.34 -19.96 2.44
C VAL A 262 -9.10 -19.84 0.94
N ALA A 263 -10.16 -19.96 0.14
CA ALA A 263 -10.05 -19.72 -1.29
C ALA A 263 -9.63 -18.27 -1.56
N ASP A 264 -8.58 -18.08 -2.35
CA ASP A 264 -8.17 -16.75 -2.84
C ASP A 264 -9.00 -16.43 -4.09
N VAL A 265 -10.10 -15.71 -3.90
CA VAL A 265 -11.16 -15.56 -4.91
C VAL A 265 -10.94 -14.29 -5.74
N LEU A 266 -10.57 -14.45 -7.01
CA LEU A 266 -10.52 -13.36 -7.99
C LEU A 266 -11.42 -13.69 -9.20
N ASN A 267 -12.71 -13.33 -9.10
CA ASN A 267 -13.73 -13.73 -10.07
C ASN A 267 -13.53 -13.15 -11.49
N ASP A 268 -12.94 -11.95 -11.59
CA ASP A 268 -12.72 -11.25 -12.86
C ASP A 268 -11.27 -11.38 -13.38
N GLU A 269 -10.42 -12.16 -12.69
CA GLU A 269 -9.02 -12.34 -13.06
C GLU A 269 -8.90 -12.96 -14.47
N PRO A 270 -8.21 -12.29 -15.41
CA PRO A 270 -8.02 -12.80 -16.77
C PRO A 270 -7.43 -14.21 -16.79
N GLY A 271 -8.06 -15.13 -17.52
CA GLY A 271 -7.63 -16.54 -17.57
C GLY A 271 -8.05 -17.39 -16.35
N GLY A 272 -8.77 -16.80 -15.39
CA GLY A 272 -9.30 -17.46 -14.21
C GLY A 272 -8.25 -17.66 -13.10
N TYR A 273 -8.75 -17.80 -11.87
CA TYR A 273 -7.92 -17.92 -10.67
C TYR A 273 -8.49 -18.94 -9.66
N THR A 274 -8.98 -20.07 -10.17
CA THR A 274 -9.58 -21.10 -9.32
C THR A 274 -8.54 -22.04 -8.72
N GLY A 275 -8.73 -22.39 -7.44
CA GLY A 275 -7.92 -23.37 -6.71
C GLY A 275 -6.65 -22.80 -6.09
N TYR A 276 -6.52 -21.48 -6.04
CA TYR A 276 -5.54 -20.78 -5.23
C TYR A 276 -6.10 -20.57 -3.82
N LEU A 277 -5.20 -20.49 -2.84
CA LEU A 277 -5.55 -20.33 -1.43
C LEU A 277 -4.80 -19.13 -0.86
N ALA A 278 -5.33 -18.55 0.20
CA ALA A 278 -4.64 -17.51 0.96
C ALA A 278 -4.79 -17.72 2.47
N LEU A 279 -3.78 -17.28 3.21
CA LEU A 279 -3.82 -17.07 4.65
C LEU A 279 -3.98 -15.57 4.90
N PHE A 280 -4.92 -15.18 5.76
CA PHE A 280 -5.14 -13.78 6.12
C PHE A 280 -4.95 -13.57 7.61
N GLY A 281 -4.34 -12.45 7.97
CA GLY A 281 -4.15 -11.99 9.33
C GLY A 281 -3.03 -12.70 10.09
N ASN A 282 -2.53 -12.06 11.14
CA ASN A 282 -1.58 -12.66 12.09
C ASN A 282 -2.10 -13.99 12.64
N LYS A 283 -3.41 -14.10 12.88
CA LYS A 283 -4.04 -15.29 13.46
C LYS A 283 -3.66 -16.58 12.72
N TYR A 284 -3.55 -16.52 11.39
CA TYR A 284 -3.25 -17.67 10.55
C TYR A 284 -1.88 -17.61 9.88
N VAL A 285 -1.35 -16.42 9.61
CA VAL A 285 -0.01 -16.27 9.05
C VAL A 285 1.08 -16.57 10.08
N ALA A 286 0.97 -16.07 11.33
CA ALA A 286 2.04 -16.25 12.31
C ALA A 286 2.31 -17.73 12.65
N PRO A 287 1.29 -18.58 12.90
CA PRO A 287 1.55 -20.01 13.12
C PRO A 287 2.19 -20.70 11.91
N ALA A 288 1.86 -20.26 10.69
CA ALA A 288 2.39 -20.83 9.47
C ALA A 288 3.89 -20.51 9.27
N ILE A 289 4.32 -19.30 9.65
CA ILE A 289 5.71 -18.85 9.44
C ILE A 289 6.60 -18.95 10.68
N ASN A 290 6.02 -19.12 11.86
CA ASN A 290 6.74 -19.16 13.14
C ASN A 290 6.46 -20.45 13.94
N GLY A 291 6.49 -21.61 13.25
CA GLY A 291 6.50 -22.92 13.89
C GLY A 291 5.31 -23.21 14.81
N GLY A 292 4.13 -22.70 14.46
CA GLY A 292 2.88 -22.85 15.22
C GLY A 292 2.65 -21.81 16.32
N GLN A 293 3.53 -20.82 16.48
CA GLN A 293 3.33 -19.73 17.44
C GLN A 293 2.34 -18.69 16.89
N GLY A 294 1.41 -18.21 17.71
CA GLY A 294 0.41 -17.20 17.32
C GLY A 294 0.91 -15.75 17.32
N PHE A 295 2.21 -15.54 17.13
CA PHE A 295 2.82 -14.21 17.06
C PHE A 295 4.10 -14.27 16.21
N VAL A 296 4.49 -13.11 15.69
CA VAL A 296 5.74 -12.88 14.98
C VAL A 296 6.62 -11.96 15.83
N ARG A 297 7.95 -12.12 15.74
CA ARG A 297 8.90 -11.23 16.43
C ARG A 297 9.39 -10.11 15.54
N ASP A 298 9.55 -8.92 16.11
CA ASP A 298 10.28 -7.82 15.48
C ASP A 298 11.81 -8.12 15.46
N LEU A 299 12.60 -7.20 14.94
CA LEU A 299 14.07 -7.35 14.89
C LEU A 299 14.73 -7.19 16.27
N ASP A 300 14.05 -6.58 17.23
CA ASP A 300 14.49 -6.51 18.64
C ASP A 300 14.18 -7.81 19.41
N GLY A 301 13.49 -8.76 18.78
CA GLY A 301 13.13 -10.07 19.32
C GLY A 301 11.86 -10.06 20.18
N LEU A 302 11.12 -8.96 20.23
CA LEU A 302 9.86 -8.82 20.94
C LEU A 302 8.68 -9.27 20.06
N PRO A 303 7.59 -9.82 20.64
CA PRO A 303 6.36 -10.04 19.88
C PRO A 303 5.82 -8.73 19.30
N ILE A 304 5.42 -8.76 18.03
CA ILE A 304 4.75 -7.63 17.39
C ILE A 304 3.31 -7.58 17.90
N THR A 305 2.92 -6.41 18.41
CA THR A 305 1.59 -6.19 18.98
C THR A 305 1.00 -4.87 18.50
N ASP A 306 -0.32 -4.75 18.60
CA ASP A 306 -0.99 -3.45 18.57
C ASP A 306 -0.61 -2.59 19.79
N SER A 307 -1.07 -1.33 19.81
CA SER A 307 -0.85 -0.37 20.92
C SER A 307 -1.48 -0.80 22.26
N LEU A 308 -2.31 -1.84 22.28
CA LEU A 308 -2.99 -2.39 23.45
C LEU A 308 -2.38 -3.73 23.90
N GLY A 309 -1.31 -4.18 23.23
CA GLY A 309 -0.59 -5.41 23.53
C GLY A 309 -1.35 -6.69 23.13
N ASN A 310 -2.16 -6.64 22.08
CA ASN A 310 -2.65 -7.83 21.37
C ASN A 310 -1.61 -8.24 20.32
N ASN A 311 -1.22 -9.52 20.28
CA ASN A 311 -0.28 -9.99 19.26
C ASN A 311 -0.90 -9.87 17.87
N GLY A 312 -0.15 -9.35 16.91
CA GLY A 312 -0.56 -9.30 15.51
C GLY A 312 -0.26 -7.98 14.83
N PHE A 313 -1.17 -7.53 13.97
CA PHE A 313 -0.96 -6.33 13.18
C PHE A 313 -0.73 -5.10 14.09
N PRO A 314 0.38 -4.36 13.91
CA PRO A 314 0.61 -3.12 14.65
C PRO A 314 -0.36 -2.07 14.10
N SER A 315 -1.34 -1.70 14.92
CA SER A 315 -2.46 -0.81 14.59
C SER A 315 -2.10 0.37 13.66
N GLY A 316 -2.95 0.64 12.66
CA GLY A 316 -2.97 1.91 11.94
C GLY A 316 -2.10 2.02 10.68
N PHE A 317 -1.67 0.89 10.08
CA PHE A 317 -0.89 0.86 8.83
C PHE A 317 0.39 1.70 8.83
N SER A 318 0.92 1.99 10.01
CA SER A 318 2.16 2.73 10.23
C SER A 318 3.15 1.89 11.05
N PRO A 319 3.61 0.73 10.54
CA PRO A 319 4.53 -0.12 11.26
C PRO A 319 5.96 0.44 11.25
N THR A 320 6.63 0.30 12.39
CA THR A 320 8.06 0.60 12.50
C THR A 320 8.89 -0.33 11.60
N PRO A 321 10.10 0.08 11.16
CA PRO A 321 10.99 -0.81 10.42
C PRO A 321 11.29 -2.12 11.16
N SER A 322 11.41 -2.10 12.49
CA SER A 322 11.68 -3.31 13.29
C SER A 322 10.52 -4.32 13.17
N GLN A 323 9.28 -3.84 13.16
CA GLN A 323 8.09 -4.67 13.01
C GLN A 323 7.97 -5.21 11.59
N SER A 324 8.01 -4.34 10.56
CA SER A 324 7.86 -4.77 9.17
C SER A 324 8.96 -5.73 8.72
N LEU A 325 10.22 -5.38 8.96
CA LEU A 325 11.35 -6.22 8.58
C LEU A 325 11.39 -7.54 9.39
N GLY A 326 10.84 -7.54 10.61
CA GLY A 326 10.65 -8.76 11.41
C GLY A 326 9.67 -9.74 10.76
N TYR A 327 8.52 -9.26 10.29
CA TYR A 327 7.56 -10.05 9.52
C TYR A 327 8.16 -10.56 8.22
N VAL A 328 8.77 -9.67 7.44
CA VAL A 328 9.36 -9.99 6.13
C VAL A 328 10.44 -11.07 6.28
N ALA A 329 11.33 -10.94 7.26
CA ALA A 329 12.35 -11.95 7.52
C ALA A 329 11.72 -13.31 7.83
N GLN A 330 10.71 -13.37 8.71
CA GLN A 330 10.04 -14.64 9.05
C GLN A 330 9.26 -15.26 7.88
N MET A 331 8.62 -14.45 7.04
CA MET A 331 7.98 -14.94 5.81
C MET A 331 9.00 -15.58 4.87
N LEU A 332 10.10 -14.88 4.57
CA LEU A 332 11.17 -15.39 3.71
C LEU A 332 11.81 -16.66 4.28
N GLU A 333 12.06 -16.69 5.59
CA GLU A 333 12.63 -17.84 6.30
C GLU A 333 11.70 -19.06 6.29
N ALA A 334 10.39 -18.83 6.30
CA ALA A 334 9.37 -19.87 6.19
C ALA A 334 9.13 -20.35 4.74
N GLY A 335 9.80 -19.75 3.76
CA GLY A 335 9.73 -20.16 2.36
C GLY A 335 8.73 -19.38 1.50
N VAL A 336 8.24 -18.23 1.96
CA VAL A 336 7.55 -17.29 1.08
C VAL A 336 8.56 -16.68 0.10
N ASP A 337 8.31 -16.80 -1.20
CA ASP A 337 9.27 -16.39 -2.23
C ASP A 337 9.23 -14.88 -2.49
N VAL A 338 8.04 -14.28 -2.47
CA VAL A 338 7.83 -12.87 -2.78
C VAL A 338 7.20 -12.19 -1.58
N VAL A 339 7.80 -11.12 -1.08
CA VAL A 339 7.24 -10.38 0.05
C VAL A 339 7.20 -8.89 -0.26
N TYR A 340 6.00 -8.32 -0.15
CA TYR A 340 5.72 -6.91 -0.35
C TYR A 340 5.34 -6.30 1.00
N PHE A 341 5.88 -5.14 1.34
CA PHE A 341 5.62 -4.56 2.65
C PHE A 341 5.81 -3.05 2.71
N TYR A 342 5.24 -2.48 3.76
CA TYR A 342 5.25 -1.06 4.04
C TYR A 342 6.05 -0.71 5.31
N ILE A 343 6.59 0.51 5.37
CA ILE A 343 7.22 1.11 6.56
C ILE A 343 6.69 2.54 6.70
N GLU A 344 6.36 2.92 7.94
CA GLU A 344 5.87 4.23 8.36
C GLU A 344 6.72 5.45 7.88
N ASP A 345 6.13 6.65 7.96
CA ASP A 345 6.78 7.92 7.64
C ASP A 345 7.96 8.24 8.57
N ALA A 346 9.15 8.46 8.00
CA ALA A 346 10.32 8.87 8.75
C ALA A 346 10.21 10.27 9.37
N HIS A 347 9.23 11.09 8.96
CA HIS A 347 9.08 12.48 9.36
C HIS A 347 8.05 12.67 10.49
N ASP A 348 7.16 11.71 10.69
CA ASP A 348 6.18 11.72 11.78
C ASP A 348 6.79 11.35 13.14
N ASN A 349 6.15 11.84 14.21
CA ASN A 349 6.54 11.52 15.57
C ASN A 349 5.94 10.20 16.06
N HIS A 350 6.63 9.11 15.73
CA HIS A 350 6.27 7.74 16.16
C HIS A 350 6.66 7.38 17.61
N SER A 351 7.10 8.35 18.41
CA SER A 351 7.38 8.17 19.85
C SER A 351 8.36 7.03 20.19
N TYR A 352 9.41 6.86 19.38
CA TYR A 352 10.44 5.84 19.59
C TYR A 352 11.07 5.92 21.00
N PRO A 353 11.36 4.78 21.67
CA PRO A 353 11.94 4.78 23.00
C PRO A 353 13.25 5.58 23.09
N GLY A 354 13.25 6.60 23.96
CA GLY A 354 14.41 7.47 24.18
C GLY A 354 14.58 8.61 23.18
N CYS A 355 13.69 8.72 22.19
CA CYS A 355 13.67 9.84 21.26
C CYS A 355 12.84 11.01 21.81
N ALA A 356 13.24 12.24 21.49
CA ALA A 356 12.48 13.43 21.84
C ALA A 356 11.18 13.49 21.04
N SER A 357 10.08 13.90 21.66
CA SER A 357 8.81 14.10 20.97
C SER A 357 8.76 15.47 20.27
N SER A 358 7.92 15.55 19.24
CA SER A 358 7.51 16.82 18.62
C SER A 358 6.15 17.26 19.14
N ALA A 359 6.02 18.56 19.42
CA ALA A 359 4.72 19.17 19.75
C ALA A 359 3.81 19.33 18.53
N ASP A 360 4.38 19.34 17.32
CA ASP A 360 3.64 19.46 16.05
C ASP A 360 3.13 18.11 15.54
N GLY A 361 3.47 16.99 16.20
CA GLY A 361 3.18 15.65 15.70
C GLY A 361 4.12 15.17 14.59
N THR A 362 4.84 16.09 13.93
CA THR A 362 5.82 15.83 12.87
C THR A 362 7.16 16.50 13.20
N PHE A 363 8.24 16.08 12.54
CA PHE A 363 9.59 16.63 12.71
C PHE A 363 10.06 17.46 11.51
N GLY A 364 10.92 18.43 11.79
CA GLY A 364 11.71 19.11 10.78
C GLY A 364 13.11 18.50 10.63
N PRO A 365 13.79 18.73 9.49
CA PRO A 365 15.13 18.18 9.24
C PRO A 365 16.12 18.54 10.36
N GLY A 366 16.71 17.51 10.95
CA GLY A 366 17.76 17.63 11.96
C GLY A 366 17.25 17.83 13.39
N GLU A 367 15.94 17.75 13.63
CA GLU A 367 15.41 17.71 15.00
C GLU A 367 15.87 16.44 15.73
N ALA A 368 16.11 16.56 17.05
CA ALA A 368 16.72 15.49 17.83
C ALA A 368 15.87 14.19 17.86
N GLY A 369 14.54 14.32 17.84
CA GLY A 369 13.62 13.18 17.78
C GLY A 369 13.73 12.42 16.46
N TYR A 370 13.65 13.15 15.35
CA TYR A 370 13.85 12.64 13.99
C TYR A 370 15.20 11.95 13.77
N VAL A 371 16.31 12.58 14.17
CA VAL A 371 17.65 11.97 14.06
C VAL A 371 17.76 10.70 14.92
N CYS A 372 17.05 10.65 16.04
CA CYS A 372 16.99 9.46 16.90
C CYS A 372 16.19 8.32 16.26
N GLN A 373 15.04 8.63 15.64
CA GLN A 373 14.23 7.68 14.87
C GLN A 373 15.02 7.09 13.70
N LEU A 374 15.71 7.92 12.91
CA LEU A 374 16.50 7.43 11.77
C LEU A 374 17.64 6.50 12.19
N LYS A 375 18.17 6.64 13.41
CA LYS A 375 19.11 5.67 13.98
C LYS A 375 18.45 4.33 14.33
N ALA A 376 17.19 4.33 14.76
CA ALA A 376 16.43 3.10 14.95
C ALA A 376 16.16 2.42 13.60
N TYR A 377 15.89 3.19 12.55
CA TYR A 377 15.76 2.68 11.18
C TYR A 377 17.07 2.04 10.71
N ASP A 378 18.20 2.73 10.89
CA ASP A 378 19.53 2.21 10.55
C ASP A 378 19.83 0.89 11.23
N LYS A 379 19.58 0.81 12.55
CA LYS A 379 19.73 -0.42 13.33
C LYS A 379 18.89 -1.55 12.74
N ALA A 380 17.61 -1.31 12.48
CA ALA A 380 16.69 -2.29 11.94
C ALA A 380 17.15 -2.82 10.57
N PHE A 381 17.54 -1.95 9.64
CA PHE A 381 18.08 -2.40 8.34
C PHE A 381 19.39 -3.18 8.48
N GLY A 382 20.28 -2.77 9.38
CA GLY A 382 21.51 -3.50 9.67
C GLY A 382 21.25 -4.92 10.17
N GLU A 383 20.32 -5.07 11.12
CA GLU A 383 19.91 -6.37 11.67
C GLU A 383 19.19 -7.24 10.63
N PHE A 384 18.31 -6.64 9.82
CA PHE A 384 17.60 -7.32 8.75
C PHE A 384 18.54 -7.94 7.73
N PHE A 385 19.46 -7.15 7.16
CA PHE A 385 20.40 -7.68 6.15
C PHE A 385 21.35 -8.72 6.74
N ALA A 386 21.75 -8.58 8.01
CA ALA A 386 22.55 -9.59 8.70
C ALA A 386 21.75 -10.90 8.87
N ARG A 387 20.47 -10.81 9.24
CA ARG A 387 19.55 -11.94 9.40
C ARG A 387 19.31 -12.68 8.09
N LEU A 388 18.97 -11.95 7.01
CA LEU A 388 18.79 -12.54 5.68
C LEU A 388 20.04 -13.30 5.22
N LYS A 389 21.21 -12.69 5.40
CA LYS A 389 22.49 -13.33 5.04
C LYS A 389 22.73 -14.63 5.82
N ALA A 390 22.36 -14.67 7.11
CA ALA A 390 22.47 -15.89 7.92
C ALA A 390 21.57 -17.04 7.40
N HIS A 391 20.48 -16.69 6.70
CA HIS A 391 19.56 -17.62 6.05
C HIS A 391 19.85 -17.86 4.56
N ASN A 392 21.01 -17.42 4.05
CA ASN A 392 21.41 -17.50 2.63
C ASN A 392 20.48 -16.75 1.66
N ILE A 393 19.76 -15.74 2.16
CA ILE A 393 19.04 -14.75 1.36
C ILE A 393 20.00 -13.58 1.16
N THR A 394 20.41 -13.35 -0.08
CA THR A 394 21.54 -12.48 -0.43
C THR A 394 21.22 -11.62 -1.66
N PRO A 395 21.95 -10.52 -1.90
CA PRO A 395 21.78 -9.74 -3.13
C PRO A 395 22.00 -10.53 -4.43
N ASP A 396 22.72 -11.67 -4.38
CA ASP A 396 22.99 -12.48 -5.57
C ASP A 396 21.81 -13.41 -5.92
N ASN A 397 20.85 -13.63 -5.02
CA ASN A 397 19.68 -14.49 -5.26
C ASN A 397 18.34 -13.83 -4.90
N THR A 398 18.34 -12.53 -4.59
CA THR A 398 17.16 -11.79 -4.17
C THR A 398 17.08 -10.47 -4.92
N LEU A 399 15.94 -10.20 -5.53
CA LEU A 399 15.64 -8.90 -6.10
C LEU A 399 15.03 -8.03 -5.00
N PHE A 400 15.74 -6.96 -4.63
CA PHE A 400 15.20 -5.92 -3.75
C PHE A 400 14.69 -4.76 -4.61
N VAL A 401 13.43 -4.38 -4.40
CA VAL A 401 12.84 -3.15 -4.93
C VAL A 401 12.49 -2.29 -3.72
N ILE A 402 13.06 -1.09 -3.65
CA ILE A 402 12.87 -0.18 -2.52
C ILE A 402 12.48 1.17 -3.11
N THR A 403 11.32 1.66 -2.70
CA THR A 403 10.75 2.93 -3.15
C THR A 403 10.00 3.59 -1.99
N SER A 404 9.51 4.80 -2.22
CA SER A 404 8.59 5.51 -1.35
C SER A 404 7.31 5.77 -2.14
N ASP A 405 6.13 5.63 -1.54
CA ASP A 405 4.87 6.01 -2.19
C ASP A 405 4.74 7.52 -2.23
N GLU A 406 5.21 8.19 -1.19
CA GLU A 406 5.31 9.64 -1.12
C GLU A 406 6.76 10.11 -1.16
N ASN A 407 6.98 11.38 -1.51
CA ASN A 407 8.30 12.02 -1.42
C ASN A 407 8.09 13.51 -1.13
N ASP A 408 7.25 13.76 -0.12
CA ASP A 408 6.72 15.07 0.21
C ASP A 408 7.82 16.00 0.69
N HIS A 409 7.96 17.14 0.02
CA HIS A 409 8.97 18.11 0.41
C HIS A 409 8.65 18.70 1.78
N PHE A 410 9.69 18.93 2.58
CA PHE A 410 9.54 19.60 3.88
C PHE A 410 8.77 20.93 3.76
N ALA A 411 7.59 20.96 4.37
CA ALA A 411 6.74 22.13 4.48
C ALA A 411 7.12 22.94 5.73
N GLY A 412 8.17 23.77 5.64
CA GLY A 412 8.57 24.65 6.74
C GLY A 412 9.70 25.62 6.40
N ASN A 413 10.04 26.51 7.33
CA ASN A 413 11.10 27.50 7.11
C ASN A 413 12.50 26.97 7.51
N VAL A 414 13.18 26.30 6.59
CA VAL A 414 14.56 25.80 6.79
C VAL A 414 15.56 26.88 7.20
N LYS A 415 15.40 28.13 6.74
CA LYS A 415 16.28 29.25 7.12
C LYS A 415 16.03 29.73 8.56
N GLY A 416 14.87 29.40 9.10
CA GLY A 416 14.47 29.69 10.47
C GLY A 416 14.92 28.64 11.48
N ALA A 417 15.60 27.57 11.05
CA ALA A 417 16.12 26.54 11.95
C ALA A 417 17.11 27.15 12.96
N THR A 418 16.99 26.75 14.23
CA THR A 418 17.83 27.24 15.32
C THR A 418 18.62 26.12 16.01
N PRO A 419 19.85 26.38 16.47
CA PRO A 419 20.63 27.59 16.20
C PRO A 419 21.03 27.69 14.71
N PRO A 420 21.33 28.90 14.19
CA PRO A 420 21.75 29.05 12.81
C PRO A 420 22.94 28.15 12.47
N GLY A 421 22.84 27.40 11.38
CA GLY A 421 23.86 26.45 10.96
C GLY A 421 23.86 25.11 11.71
N CYS A 422 22.78 24.79 12.44
CA CYS A 422 22.54 23.43 12.91
C CYS A 422 22.62 22.41 11.76
N ASP A 423 23.09 21.21 12.07
CA ASP A 423 23.36 20.14 11.11
C ASP A 423 22.65 18.82 11.45
N GLY A 424 21.91 18.79 12.57
CA GLY A 424 21.23 17.59 13.09
C GLY A 424 22.16 16.52 13.67
N VAL A 425 23.43 16.50 13.27
CA VAL A 425 24.40 15.47 13.67
C VAL A 425 25.19 15.91 14.91
N ASN A 426 25.83 17.08 14.84
CA ASN A 426 26.63 17.65 15.92
C ASN A 426 25.81 18.64 16.74
N VAL A 427 24.92 19.38 16.06
CA VAL A 427 24.04 20.38 16.66
C VAL A 427 22.63 20.14 16.14
N ALA A 428 21.75 19.69 17.03
CA ALA A 428 20.34 19.50 16.71
C ALA A 428 19.70 20.80 16.21
N CYS A 429 18.87 20.68 15.18
CA CYS A 429 18.00 21.74 14.73
C CYS A 429 16.73 21.81 15.59
N ALA A 430 16.12 22.98 15.64
CA ALA A 430 14.80 23.19 16.22
C ALA A 430 14.01 24.17 15.36
N TYR A 431 12.72 23.89 15.20
CA TYR A 431 11.75 24.72 14.49
C TYR A 431 10.64 25.14 15.46
N PRO A 432 10.18 26.42 15.43
CA PRO A 432 9.08 26.84 16.29
C PRO A 432 7.79 26.03 16.03
N THR A 433 7.05 25.72 17.10
CA THR A 433 5.74 25.03 17.01
C THR A 433 4.80 25.78 16.07
N GLY A 434 4.08 25.04 15.23
CA GLY A 434 3.15 25.55 14.23
C GLY A 434 3.81 26.22 13.02
N THR A 435 5.11 26.01 12.79
CA THR A 435 5.83 26.56 11.62
C THR A 435 6.30 25.51 10.62
N LYS A 436 5.84 24.26 10.83
CA LYS A 436 6.08 23.12 9.96
C LYS A 436 4.84 22.22 9.92
N GLY A 437 4.67 21.47 8.82
CA GLY A 437 3.55 20.55 8.60
C GLY A 437 2.44 21.13 7.71
N GLU A 438 1.34 20.39 7.60
CA GLU A 438 0.18 20.71 6.77
C GLU A 438 -0.56 21.98 7.25
N VAL A 439 -1.16 22.70 6.31
CA VAL A 439 -1.99 23.87 6.57
C VAL A 439 -3.40 23.62 6.05
N ASP A 440 -4.34 23.48 6.99
CA ASP A 440 -5.76 23.29 6.66
C ASP A 440 -6.46 24.61 6.30
N ALA A 441 -7.35 24.52 5.31
CA ALA A 441 -8.21 25.62 4.90
C ALA A 441 -9.66 25.15 4.70
N ASP A 442 -10.61 25.89 5.29
CA ASP A 442 -12.03 25.70 4.99
C ASP A 442 -12.38 26.38 3.67
N LEU A 443 -12.34 25.61 2.58
CA LEU A 443 -12.65 26.10 1.24
C LEU A 443 -14.05 26.73 1.17
N SER A 444 -15.04 26.18 1.87
CA SER A 444 -16.41 26.72 1.85
C SER A 444 -16.44 28.15 2.40
N ARG A 445 -15.67 28.40 3.46
CA ARG A 445 -15.54 29.72 4.06
C ARG A 445 -14.77 30.67 3.15
N ILE A 446 -13.66 30.23 2.56
CA ILE A 446 -12.84 31.05 1.64
C ILE A 446 -13.67 31.48 0.42
N PHE A 447 -14.38 30.54 -0.22
CA PHE A 447 -15.28 30.85 -1.33
C PHE A 447 -16.37 31.85 -0.94
N ALA A 448 -16.96 31.71 0.24
CA ALA A 448 -17.98 32.61 0.73
C ALA A 448 -17.44 34.02 1.00
N THR A 449 -16.24 34.14 1.60
CA THR A 449 -15.68 35.44 2.02
C THR A 449 -14.99 36.19 0.89
N GLU A 450 -14.31 35.50 -0.02
CA GLU A 450 -13.52 36.14 -1.08
C GLU A 450 -14.27 36.27 -2.41
N ALA A 451 -15.08 35.27 -2.74
CA ALA A 451 -15.80 35.22 -4.01
C ALA A 451 -17.31 35.44 -3.88
N GLY A 452 -17.85 35.50 -2.65
CA GLY A 452 -19.30 35.57 -2.41
C GLY A 452 -20.05 34.32 -2.87
N ILE A 453 -19.36 33.20 -3.04
CA ILE A 453 -19.96 31.94 -3.48
C ILE A 453 -20.44 31.16 -2.26
N THR A 454 -21.74 30.89 -2.21
CA THR A 454 -22.38 30.05 -1.17
C THR A 454 -23.03 28.81 -1.77
N THR A 455 -22.57 28.39 -2.96
CA THR A 455 -23.05 27.15 -3.59
C THR A 455 -22.63 25.97 -2.72
N PRO A 456 -23.54 25.06 -2.31
CA PRO A 456 -23.16 23.87 -1.57
C PRO A 456 -22.34 22.90 -2.43
N PHE A 457 -21.23 22.42 -1.89
CA PHE A 457 -20.39 21.39 -2.47
C PHE A 457 -19.78 20.53 -1.35
N GLY A 458 -19.46 19.29 -1.68
CA GLY A 458 -18.54 18.45 -0.93
C GLY A 458 -17.11 18.66 -1.41
N VAL A 459 -16.16 18.42 -0.52
CA VAL A 459 -14.72 18.42 -0.82
C VAL A 459 -14.15 17.09 -0.38
N HIS A 460 -13.33 16.50 -1.23
CA HIS A 460 -12.37 15.49 -0.81
C HIS A 460 -11.22 16.22 -0.09
N PHE A 461 -11.07 16.02 1.23
CA PHE A 461 -10.02 16.65 2.03
C PHE A 461 -8.66 16.08 1.59
N ASP A 462 -7.81 16.95 1.07
CA ASP A 462 -6.64 16.57 0.27
C ASP A 462 -5.79 17.82 0.00
N ASP A 463 -4.51 17.65 -0.34
CA ASP A 463 -3.63 18.74 -0.81
C ASP A 463 -3.99 19.17 -2.25
N ALA A 464 -4.67 18.31 -3.01
CA ALA A 464 -5.27 18.57 -4.30
C ALA A 464 -6.78 18.25 -4.32
N PRO A 465 -7.58 19.02 -3.55
CA PRO A 465 -8.95 18.66 -3.26
C PRO A 465 -9.83 18.62 -4.52
N SER A 466 -10.54 17.52 -4.71
CA SER A 466 -11.63 17.45 -5.68
C SER A 466 -12.90 18.08 -5.10
N VAL A 467 -13.56 18.93 -5.89
CA VAL A 467 -14.77 19.66 -5.48
C VAL A 467 -16.00 19.07 -6.17
N HIS A 468 -16.97 18.62 -5.38
CA HIS A 468 -18.16 17.92 -5.85
C HIS A 468 -19.42 18.76 -5.57
N ILE A 469 -19.99 19.37 -6.61
CA ILE A 469 -21.14 20.25 -6.46
C ILE A 469 -22.42 19.44 -6.30
N ASN A 470 -23.22 19.74 -5.27
CA ASN A 470 -24.48 19.05 -5.02
C ASN A 470 -25.43 19.14 -6.23
N GLY A 471 -26.07 18.02 -6.56
CA GLY A 471 -26.93 17.88 -7.74
C GLY A 471 -26.18 17.50 -9.02
N ASN A 472 -24.88 17.20 -8.92
CA ASN A 472 -23.99 16.77 -10.02
C ASN A 472 -24.22 17.58 -11.33
N PRO A 473 -24.10 18.92 -11.29
CA PRO A 473 -24.31 19.75 -12.47
C PRO A 473 -23.25 19.45 -13.54
N ALA A 474 -23.67 19.49 -14.81
CA ALA A 474 -22.76 19.27 -15.94
C ALA A 474 -21.53 20.18 -15.88
N GLN A 475 -20.40 19.73 -16.42
CA GLN A 475 -19.13 20.47 -16.45
C GLN A 475 -19.27 21.88 -17.07
N THR A 476 -20.19 22.06 -18.01
CA THR A 476 -20.45 23.34 -18.68
C THR A 476 -21.55 24.19 -18.02
N ALA A 477 -22.15 23.73 -16.93
CA ALA A 477 -23.16 24.49 -16.21
C ALA A 477 -22.56 25.78 -15.63
N THR A 478 -23.35 26.85 -15.61
CA THR A 478 -22.91 28.16 -15.11
C THR A 478 -22.37 28.07 -13.69
N VAL A 479 -23.01 27.28 -12.82
CA VAL A 479 -22.58 27.08 -11.42
C VAL A 479 -21.18 26.44 -11.35
N THR A 480 -20.94 25.39 -12.13
CA THR A 480 -19.66 24.67 -12.20
C THR A 480 -18.55 25.57 -12.71
N ARG A 481 -18.76 26.24 -13.85
CA ARG A 481 -17.76 27.13 -14.45
C ARG A 481 -17.47 28.34 -13.57
N THR A 482 -18.47 28.87 -12.87
CA THR A 482 -18.28 29.98 -11.92
C THR A 482 -17.41 29.56 -10.75
N LEU A 483 -17.69 28.39 -10.15
CA LEU A 483 -16.90 27.87 -9.03
C LEU A 483 -15.45 27.62 -9.45
N GLU A 484 -15.21 26.94 -10.57
CA GLU A 484 -13.87 26.70 -11.14
C GLU A 484 -13.09 28.00 -11.39
N GLN A 485 -13.70 28.98 -12.04
CA GLN A 485 -13.03 30.26 -12.35
C GLN A 485 -12.72 31.07 -11.08
N LYS A 486 -13.56 30.95 -10.05
CA LYS A 486 -13.35 31.61 -8.76
C LYS A 486 -12.35 30.89 -7.88
N ALA A 487 -12.27 29.57 -7.94
CA ALA A 487 -11.24 28.77 -7.26
C ALA A 487 -9.83 29.29 -7.60
N ALA A 488 -9.59 29.55 -8.88
CA ALA A 488 -8.31 30.08 -9.38
C ALA A 488 -7.99 31.53 -8.94
N GLN A 489 -8.92 32.22 -8.28
CA GLN A 489 -8.77 33.60 -7.79
C GLN A 489 -8.67 33.68 -6.27
N LEU A 490 -8.84 32.56 -5.56
CA LEU A 490 -8.76 32.54 -4.10
C LEU A 490 -7.33 32.82 -3.65
N ILE A 491 -7.19 33.53 -2.53
CA ILE A 491 -5.89 33.89 -1.96
C ILE A 491 -5.60 33.19 -0.63
N GLY A 492 -6.63 32.77 0.11
CA GLY A 492 -6.49 32.01 1.36
C GLY A 492 -6.30 32.91 2.57
#